data_AF-A0A961BVR2-F1
#
_entry.id   AF-A0A961BVR2-F1
#
_cell.length_a   1.000
_cell.length_b   1.000
_cell.length_c   1.000
_cell.angle_alpha   90.00
_cell.angle_beta   90.00
_cell.angle_gamma   90.00
#
_symmetry.space_group_name_H-M   'P 1'
#
loop_
_entity.id
_entity.type
_entity.pdbx_description
1 polymer ?
#
loop_
_entity_poly.entity_id
_entity_poly.type
_entity_poly.pdbx_seq_one_letter_code
_entity_poly.pdbx_strand_id
1 'polypeptide(L)'
;ASSDEAVVVQSCSKYFSMTGWRVGWLVLPDDLVAPVERLAQNLTVAPPTLPQLAACAAFSPDAVAELDGHVARYAANRAVLLDGLASLGFSKVAPADGAFYMWVDVADHLAERGLPDAEALCADWLDRLGVAVTPGIDFDPVDGHRSVRFSIAGTTATVEAALDRLATLV
;
A
#
# COMPACT_ATOMS: atom_id res chain seq x y z
N ALA A 1 3.30 -0.51 -24.43
CA ALA A 1 4.66 -0.42 -25.01
C ALA A 1 5.53 -1.45 -24.31
N SER A 2 6.30 -2.25 -25.05
CA SER A 2 7.39 -3.08 -24.52
C SER A 2 8.72 -2.36 -24.77
N SER A 3 9.67 -2.47 -23.85
CA SER A 3 11.04 -1.93 -23.97
C SER A 3 12.03 -3.01 -23.60
N ASP A 4 13.10 -3.14 -24.37
CA ASP A 4 14.17 -4.12 -24.14
C ASP A 4 15.23 -3.61 -23.14
N GLU A 5 15.11 -2.35 -22.71
CA GLU A 5 16.05 -1.73 -21.75
C GLU A 5 15.48 -1.64 -20.33
N ALA A 6 14.19 -1.97 -20.16
CA ALA A 6 13.52 -1.85 -18.87
C ALA A 6 13.87 -3.01 -17.94
N VAL A 7 14.18 -2.69 -16.67
CA VAL A 7 14.25 -3.66 -15.59
C VAL A 7 12.88 -3.76 -14.92
N VAL A 8 12.27 -4.95 -14.95
CA VAL A 8 11.01 -5.21 -14.24
C VAL A 8 11.31 -5.79 -12.87
N VAL A 9 10.82 -5.14 -11.82
CA VAL A 9 10.91 -5.63 -10.44
C VAL A 9 9.55 -6.12 -9.98
N GLN A 10 9.46 -7.37 -9.53
CA GLN A 10 8.23 -7.98 -9.04
C GLN A 10 8.41 -8.74 -7.72
N SER A 11 7.31 -8.95 -7.00
CA SER A 11 7.33 -9.57 -5.68
C SER A 11 6.08 -10.38 -5.37
N CYS A 12 6.27 -11.47 -4.61
CA CYS A 12 5.16 -12.21 -4.01
C CYS A 12 4.53 -11.50 -2.79
N SER A 13 5.12 -10.38 -2.35
CA SER A 13 4.72 -9.74 -1.08
C SER A 13 3.27 -9.20 -1.09
N LYS A 14 2.79 -8.73 -2.24
CA LYS A 14 1.54 -7.94 -2.32
C LYS A 14 0.39 -8.74 -2.91
N TYR A 15 0.36 -8.95 -4.23
CA TYR A 15 -0.71 -9.71 -4.87
C TYR A 15 -0.86 -11.11 -4.24
N PHE A 16 0.23 -11.85 -4.12
CA PHE A 16 0.24 -13.20 -3.53
C PHE A 16 0.15 -13.23 -1.99
N SER A 17 0.01 -12.08 -1.32
CA SER A 17 -0.13 -11.99 0.15
C SER A 17 1.03 -12.63 0.94
N MET A 18 2.21 -12.80 0.34
CA MET A 18 3.38 -13.46 0.95
C MET A 18 4.40 -12.47 1.53
N THR A 19 3.94 -11.41 2.23
CA THR A 19 4.81 -10.32 2.73
C THR A 19 6.01 -10.83 3.54
N GLY A 20 5.78 -11.75 4.47
CA GLY A 20 6.81 -12.33 5.34
C GLY A 20 7.72 -13.37 4.69
N TRP A 21 7.42 -13.82 3.47
CA TRP A 21 8.14 -14.93 2.80
C TRP A 21 9.37 -14.47 2.03
N ARG A 22 9.48 -13.17 1.75
CA ARG A 22 10.69 -12.53 1.20
C ARG A 22 11.16 -13.14 -0.12
N VAL A 23 10.23 -13.26 -1.08
CA VAL A 23 10.53 -13.76 -2.44
C VAL A 23 9.95 -12.83 -3.51
N GLY A 24 10.70 -12.69 -4.60
CA GLY A 24 10.41 -11.84 -5.75
C GLY A 24 11.34 -12.18 -6.91
N TRP A 25 11.21 -11.47 -8.02
CA TRP A 25 12.00 -11.73 -9.23
C TRP A 25 12.27 -10.44 -10.01
N LEU A 26 13.25 -10.53 -10.89
CA LEU A 26 13.61 -9.50 -11.86
C LEU A 26 13.41 -10.06 -13.27
N VAL A 27 12.91 -9.23 -14.19
CA VAL A 27 13.08 -9.44 -15.63
C VAL A 27 14.07 -8.38 -16.10
N LEU A 28 15.18 -8.84 -16.67
CA LEU A 28 16.35 -8.02 -16.96
C LEU A 28 16.63 -8.00 -18.47
N PRO A 29 17.14 -6.88 -19.01
CA PRO A 29 17.87 -6.86 -20.26
C PRO A 29 18.98 -7.91 -20.28
N ASP A 30 19.24 -8.52 -21.44
CA ASP A 30 20.17 -9.64 -21.59
C ASP A 30 21.59 -9.31 -21.07
N ASP A 31 22.05 -8.08 -21.28
CA ASP A 31 23.36 -7.59 -20.85
C ASP A 31 23.46 -7.38 -19.32
N LEU A 32 22.32 -7.29 -18.62
CA LEU A 32 22.25 -7.14 -17.17
C LEU A 32 22.13 -8.47 -16.41
N VAL A 33 21.80 -9.58 -17.07
CA VAL A 33 21.62 -10.88 -16.39
C VAL A 33 22.90 -11.32 -15.67
N ALA A 34 24.01 -11.42 -16.40
CA ALA A 34 25.28 -11.89 -15.85
C ALA A 34 25.85 -11.00 -14.70
N PRO A 35 25.88 -9.65 -14.80
CA PRO A 35 26.35 -8.83 -13.69
C PRO A 35 25.42 -8.89 -12.47
N VAL A 36 24.09 -8.90 -12.65
CA VAL A 36 23.15 -9.00 -11.53
C VAL A 36 23.23 -10.37 -10.84
N GLU A 37 23.37 -11.46 -11.58
CA GLU A 37 23.57 -12.80 -11.01
C GLU A 37 24.82 -12.86 -10.12
N ARG A 38 25.95 -12.29 -10.59
CA ARG A 38 27.19 -12.23 -9.80
C ARG A 38 26.99 -11.46 -8.50
N LEU A 39 26.27 -10.33 -8.54
CA LEU A 39 25.93 -9.57 -7.33
C LEU A 39 25.06 -10.41 -6.39
N ALA A 40 24.01 -11.06 -6.90
CA ALA A 40 23.11 -11.88 -6.09
C ALA A 40 23.83 -13.03 -5.38
N GLN A 41 24.72 -13.74 -6.10
CA GLN A 41 25.53 -14.82 -5.55
C GLN A 41 26.47 -14.35 -4.44
N ASN A 42 27.07 -13.16 -4.57
CA ASN A 42 28.00 -12.63 -3.57
C ASN A 42 27.30 -11.97 -2.37
N LEU A 43 26.16 -11.31 -2.59
CA LEU A 43 25.45 -10.57 -1.54
C LEU A 43 24.47 -11.46 -0.75
N THR A 44 23.86 -12.43 -1.41
CA THR A 44 22.75 -13.21 -0.82
C THR A 44 22.89 -14.72 -1.01
N VAL A 45 23.82 -15.19 -1.86
CA VAL A 45 23.98 -16.59 -2.28
C VAL A 45 22.79 -17.12 -3.07
N ALA A 46 21.61 -17.16 -2.46
CA ALA A 46 20.36 -17.54 -3.08
C ALA A 46 19.16 -16.97 -2.29
N PRO A 47 17.99 -16.78 -2.92
CA PRO A 47 16.75 -16.52 -2.21
C PRO A 47 16.38 -17.70 -1.27
N PRO A 48 15.55 -17.48 -0.25
CA PRO A 48 15.10 -18.55 0.65
C PRO A 48 14.41 -19.71 -0.10
N THR A 49 14.92 -20.95 0.02
CA THR A 49 14.45 -22.11 -0.75
C THR A 49 12.97 -22.44 -0.51
N LEU A 50 12.51 -22.43 0.74
CA LEU A 50 11.11 -22.72 1.07
C LEU A 50 10.15 -21.69 0.42
N PRO A 51 10.38 -20.37 0.54
CA PRO A 51 9.65 -19.36 -0.23
C PRO A 51 9.69 -19.51 -1.75
N GLN A 52 10.80 -19.97 -2.35
CA GLN A 52 10.84 -20.24 -3.79
C GLN A 52 9.85 -21.35 -4.17
N LEU A 53 9.81 -22.45 -3.41
CA LEU A 53 8.86 -23.54 -3.65
C LEU A 53 7.40 -23.10 -3.46
N ALA A 54 7.13 -22.31 -2.41
CA ALA A 54 5.80 -21.76 -2.16
C ALA A 54 5.35 -20.80 -3.26
N ALA A 55 6.26 -19.96 -3.78
CA ALA A 55 5.96 -19.06 -4.88
C ALA A 55 5.53 -19.81 -6.15
N CYS A 56 6.15 -20.95 -6.47
CA CYS A 56 5.71 -21.78 -7.60
C CYS A 56 4.26 -22.29 -7.41
N ALA A 57 3.88 -22.68 -6.20
CA ALA A 57 2.52 -23.13 -5.90
C ALA A 57 1.48 -22.00 -5.93
N ALA A 58 1.91 -20.76 -5.71
CA ALA A 58 1.04 -19.58 -5.68
C ALA A 58 0.45 -19.20 -7.07
N PHE A 59 0.97 -19.81 -8.15
CA PHE A 59 0.43 -19.68 -9.51
C PHE A 59 -0.63 -20.74 -9.87
N SER A 60 -1.01 -21.61 -8.92
CA SER A 60 -2.09 -22.57 -9.16
C SER A 60 -3.44 -21.86 -9.34
N PRO A 61 -4.40 -22.44 -10.10
CA PRO A 61 -5.71 -21.84 -10.30
C PRO A 61 -6.46 -21.55 -8.99
N ASP A 62 -6.35 -22.46 -8.01
CA ASP A 62 -7.01 -22.30 -6.71
C ASP A 62 -6.41 -21.12 -5.91
N ALA A 63 -5.08 -20.98 -5.93
CA ALA A 63 -4.42 -19.85 -5.30
C ALA A 63 -4.82 -18.54 -5.99
N VAL A 64 -4.80 -18.48 -7.32
CA VAL A 64 -5.21 -17.28 -8.07
C VAL A 64 -6.66 -16.89 -7.75
N ALA A 65 -7.58 -17.85 -7.65
CA ALA A 65 -8.97 -17.58 -7.28
C ALA A 65 -9.11 -16.98 -5.86
N GLU A 66 -8.33 -17.46 -4.89
CA GLU A 66 -8.28 -16.86 -3.55
C GLU A 66 -7.75 -15.42 -3.59
N LEU A 67 -6.66 -15.19 -4.33
CA LEU A 67 -6.00 -13.88 -4.43
C LEU A 67 -6.87 -12.84 -5.14
N ASP A 68 -7.59 -13.24 -6.19
CA ASP A 68 -8.57 -12.37 -6.85
C ASP A 68 -9.75 -12.03 -5.92
N GLY A 69 -10.10 -12.95 -5.01
CA GLY A 69 -11.01 -12.67 -3.89
C GLY A 69 -10.51 -11.55 -2.97
N HIS A 70 -9.20 -11.48 -2.71
CA HIS A 70 -8.59 -10.36 -1.97
C HIS A 70 -8.71 -9.05 -2.74
N VAL A 71 -8.46 -9.06 -4.05
CA VAL A 71 -8.61 -7.87 -4.91
C VAL A 71 -10.05 -7.36 -4.89
N ALA A 72 -11.04 -8.26 -4.99
CA ALA A 72 -12.46 -7.89 -4.90
C ALA A 72 -12.80 -7.23 -3.56
N ARG A 73 -12.29 -7.77 -2.44
CA ARG A 73 -12.44 -7.14 -1.11
C ARG A 73 -11.80 -5.76 -1.06
N TYR A 74 -10.60 -5.58 -1.63
CA TYR A 74 -9.93 -4.28 -1.67
C TYR A 74 -10.72 -3.27 -2.52
N ALA A 75 -11.34 -3.70 -3.61
CA ALA A 75 -12.22 -2.83 -4.40
C ALA A 75 -13.44 -2.36 -3.59
N ALA A 76 -14.07 -3.25 -2.81
CA ALA A 76 -15.17 -2.89 -1.92
C ALA A 76 -14.70 -1.90 -0.82
N ASN A 77 -13.59 -2.19 -0.16
CA ASN A 77 -13.01 -1.31 0.85
C ASN A 77 -12.64 0.07 0.29
N ARG A 78 -12.14 0.12 -0.94
CA ARG A 78 -11.82 1.37 -1.65
C ARG A 78 -13.07 2.22 -1.83
N ALA A 79 -14.18 1.63 -2.28
CA ALA A 79 -15.44 2.34 -2.47
C ALA A 79 -15.94 2.91 -1.12
N VAL A 80 -16.00 2.08 -0.09
CA VAL A 80 -16.43 2.49 1.26
C VAL A 80 -15.58 3.64 1.79
N LEU A 81 -14.24 3.55 1.69
CA LEU A 81 -13.38 4.57 2.24
C LEU A 81 -13.41 5.88 1.44
N LEU A 82 -13.52 5.82 0.10
CA LEU A 82 -13.68 7.03 -0.72
C LEU A 82 -14.98 7.77 -0.40
N ASP A 83 -16.10 7.05 -0.35
CA ASP A 83 -17.41 7.65 -0.08
C ASP A 83 -17.48 8.21 1.35
N GLY A 84 -16.95 7.47 2.32
CA GLY A 84 -16.88 7.89 3.71
C GLY A 84 -15.95 9.08 3.95
N LEU A 85 -14.78 9.12 3.31
CA LEU A 85 -13.88 10.28 3.41
C LEU A 85 -14.53 11.52 2.80
N ALA A 86 -15.19 11.37 1.64
CA ALA A 86 -15.89 12.48 1.00
C ALA A 86 -17.02 13.03 1.87
N SER A 87 -17.80 12.19 2.56
CA SER A 87 -18.86 12.65 3.47
C SER A 87 -18.33 13.39 4.71
N LEU A 88 -17.08 13.10 5.10
CA LEU A 88 -16.35 13.77 6.19
C LEU A 88 -15.53 14.99 5.71
N GLY A 89 -15.71 15.41 4.45
CA GLY A 89 -15.03 16.56 3.86
C GLY A 89 -13.63 16.29 3.31
N PHE A 90 -13.08 15.08 3.46
CA PHE A 90 -11.80 14.65 2.89
C PHE A 90 -11.94 14.29 1.41
N SER A 91 -12.20 15.28 0.57
CA SER A 91 -12.53 15.06 -0.86
C SER A 91 -11.33 15.11 -1.82
N LYS A 92 -10.18 15.63 -1.36
CA LYS A 92 -8.96 15.77 -2.19
C LYS A 92 -8.14 14.48 -2.14
N VAL A 93 -8.55 13.47 -2.92
CA VAL A 93 -7.90 12.15 -2.96
C VAL A 93 -7.24 11.92 -4.33
N ALA A 94 -5.99 11.45 -4.34
CA ALA A 94 -5.30 11.06 -5.58
C ALA A 94 -5.96 9.81 -6.21
N PRO A 95 -5.86 9.61 -7.54
CA PRO A 95 -6.40 8.41 -8.20
C PRO A 95 -5.86 7.12 -7.57
N ALA A 96 -6.77 6.30 -7.05
CA ALA A 96 -6.46 5.03 -6.41
C ALA A 96 -6.70 3.85 -7.36
N ASP A 97 -6.00 3.82 -8.50
CA ASP A 97 -6.28 2.85 -9.58
C ASP A 97 -5.75 1.44 -9.31
N GLY A 98 -4.87 1.29 -8.30
CA GLY A 98 -4.27 0.03 -7.93
C GLY A 98 -3.61 0.10 -6.55
N ALA A 99 -2.84 -0.94 -6.23
CA ALA A 99 -2.39 -1.19 -4.86
C ALA A 99 -3.59 -1.25 -3.88
N PHE A 100 -3.40 -0.82 -2.64
CA PHE A 100 -4.44 -0.79 -1.61
C PHE A 100 -4.26 0.43 -0.70
N TYR A 101 -3.94 1.58 -1.30
CA TYR A 101 -3.70 2.84 -0.60
C TYR A 101 -4.54 3.97 -1.17
N MET A 102 -4.94 4.91 -0.31
CA MET A 102 -5.45 6.22 -0.73
C MET A 102 -4.56 7.31 -0.18
N TRP A 103 -4.23 8.26 -1.04
CA TRP A 103 -3.44 9.43 -0.70
C TRP A 103 -4.38 10.63 -0.62
N VAL A 104 -4.52 11.20 0.57
CA VAL A 104 -5.54 12.20 0.89
C VAL A 104 -4.84 13.49 1.30
N ASP A 105 -5.12 14.58 0.60
CA ASP A 105 -4.71 15.92 1.04
C ASP A 105 -5.65 16.39 2.16
N VAL A 106 -5.05 16.69 3.31
CA VAL A 106 -5.73 17.04 4.56
C VAL A 106 -5.49 18.51 4.96
N ALA A 107 -4.93 19.34 4.07
CA ALA A 107 -4.56 20.72 4.39
C ALA A 107 -5.70 21.55 5.00
N ASP A 108 -6.93 21.37 4.49
CA ASP A 108 -8.09 22.12 4.97
C ASP A 108 -8.41 21.72 6.43
N HIS A 109 -8.40 20.42 6.74
CA HIS A 109 -8.61 19.91 8.11
C HIS A 109 -7.50 20.28 9.08
N LEU A 110 -6.25 20.40 8.61
CA LEU A 110 -5.15 20.91 9.43
C LEU A 110 -5.42 22.35 9.86
N ALA A 111 -5.79 23.21 8.90
CA ALA A 111 -6.11 24.60 9.16
C ALA A 111 -7.31 24.76 10.11
N GLU A 112 -8.38 23.99 9.90
CA GLU A 112 -9.58 24.00 10.76
C GLU A 112 -9.28 23.59 12.20
N ARG A 113 -8.36 22.64 12.40
CA ARG A 113 -7.97 22.14 13.73
C ARG A 113 -6.83 22.93 14.36
N GLY A 114 -6.21 23.84 13.63
CA GLY A 114 -4.99 24.53 14.07
C GLY A 114 -3.81 23.58 14.28
N LEU A 115 -3.77 22.48 13.54
CA LEU A 115 -2.67 21.52 13.59
C LEU A 115 -1.56 21.93 12.60
N PRO A 116 -0.28 21.74 12.97
CA PRO A 116 0.83 22.21 12.16
C PRO A 116 1.02 21.39 10.86
N ASP A 117 0.75 20.10 10.90
CA ASP A 117 1.01 19.16 9.80
C ASP A 117 0.23 17.84 9.96
N ALA A 118 0.32 17.00 8.93
CA ALA A 118 -0.28 15.68 8.87
C ALA A 118 0.30 14.70 9.89
N GLU A 119 1.54 14.90 10.37
CA GLU A 119 2.11 14.06 11.43
C GLU A 119 1.36 14.27 12.74
N ALA A 120 1.14 15.53 13.13
CA ALA A 120 0.33 15.89 14.28
C ALA A 120 -1.12 15.39 14.17
N LEU A 121 -1.71 15.45 12.97
CA LEU A 121 -3.05 14.91 12.72
C LEU A 121 -3.11 13.38 12.88
N CYS A 122 -2.15 12.66 12.31
CA CYS A 122 -2.04 11.20 12.46
C CYS A 122 -1.85 10.80 13.92
N ALA A 123 -1.05 11.54 14.69
CA ALA A 123 -0.88 11.32 16.12
C ALA A 123 -2.18 11.57 16.90
N ASP A 124 -2.89 12.68 16.63
CA ASP A 124 -4.19 12.99 17.27
C ASP A 124 -5.22 11.88 17.01
N TRP A 125 -5.33 11.41 15.76
CA TRP A 125 -6.24 10.31 15.41
C TRP A 125 -5.84 8.99 16.07
N LEU A 126 -4.55 8.69 16.20
CA LEU A 126 -4.09 7.50 16.89
C LEU A 126 -4.44 7.56 18.38
N ASP A 127 -4.09 8.67 19.05
CA ASP A 127 -4.23 8.80 20.50
C ASP A 127 -5.70 8.87 20.94
N ARG A 128 -6.54 9.59 20.18
CA ARG A 128 -7.93 9.83 20.57
C ARG A 128 -8.91 8.83 19.99
N LEU A 129 -8.66 8.36 18.76
CA LEU A 129 -9.58 7.48 18.05
C LEU A 129 -9.06 6.05 17.92
N GLY A 130 -7.78 5.81 18.18
CA GLY A 130 -7.15 4.53 17.85
C GLY A 130 -7.17 4.23 16.35
N VAL A 131 -7.15 5.27 15.50
CA VAL A 131 -7.09 5.15 14.04
C VAL A 131 -5.67 5.40 13.59
N ALA A 132 -4.97 4.33 13.19
CA ALA A 132 -3.61 4.41 12.69
C ALA A 132 -3.59 4.62 11.17
N VAL A 133 -2.98 5.73 10.75
CA VAL A 133 -2.74 6.11 9.35
C VAL A 133 -1.29 6.59 9.21
N THR A 134 -0.77 6.70 7.99
CA THR A 134 0.63 7.12 7.77
C THR A 134 0.70 8.58 7.31
N PRO A 135 1.49 9.45 7.97
CA PRO A 135 1.68 10.81 7.50
C PRO A 135 2.44 10.83 6.18
N GLY A 136 2.19 11.87 5.38
CA GLY A 136 2.74 11.94 4.03
C GLY A 136 4.22 12.27 3.97
N ILE A 137 4.78 12.81 5.06
CA ILE A 137 6.20 13.19 5.17
C ILE A 137 7.15 12.01 4.93
N ASP A 138 6.70 10.77 5.21
CA ASP A 138 7.44 9.54 4.95
C ASP A 138 7.66 9.27 3.45
N PHE A 139 6.86 9.90 2.58
CA PHE A 139 6.86 9.68 1.13
C PHE A 139 7.29 10.91 0.35
N ASP A 140 7.07 12.11 0.90
CA ASP A 140 7.43 13.38 0.27
C ASP A 140 7.94 14.37 1.33
N PRO A 141 9.24 14.69 1.36
CA PRO A 141 9.83 15.59 2.35
C PRO A 141 9.47 17.07 2.11
N VAL A 142 8.87 17.41 0.97
CA VAL A 142 8.51 18.78 0.60
C VAL A 142 7.03 19.01 0.88
N ASP A 143 6.16 18.24 0.21
CA ASP A 143 4.71 18.44 0.24
C ASP A 143 3.96 17.36 1.05
N GLY A 144 4.67 16.40 1.65
CA GLY A 144 4.04 15.32 2.43
C GLY A 144 3.41 15.78 3.74
N HIS A 145 3.80 16.95 4.26
CA HIS A 145 3.27 17.53 5.50
C HIS A 145 1.76 17.83 5.45
N ARG A 146 1.13 17.83 4.27
CA ARG A 146 -0.31 18.06 4.09
C ARG A 146 -1.07 16.82 3.62
N SER A 147 -0.43 15.66 3.58
CA SER A 147 -1.04 14.44 3.05
C SER A 147 -1.06 13.32 4.08
N VAL A 148 -2.07 12.45 4.00
CA VAL A 148 -2.19 11.23 4.81
C VAL A 148 -2.44 10.04 3.88
N ARG A 149 -1.76 8.93 4.15
CA ARG A 149 -1.96 7.66 3.46
C ARG A 149 -2.79 6.69 4.28
N PHE A 150 -3.92 6.29 3.72
CA PHE A 150 -4.77 5.22 4.26
C PHE A 150 -4.43 3.88 3.60
N SER A 151 -4.55 2.78 4.35
CA SER A 151 -4.42 1.41 3.83
C SER A 151 -5.76 0.68 3.93
N ILE A 152 -6.19 0.05 2.84
CA ILE A 152 -7.45 -0.72 2.74
C ILE A 152 -7.24 -2.23 2.66
N ALA A 153 -6.04 -2.71 2.99
CA ALA A 153 -5.72 -4.14 2.94
C ALA A 153 -6.42 -4.99 4.03
N GLY A 154 -7.07 -4.34 5.01
CA GLY A 154 -7.81 -4.99 6.09
C GLY A 154 -9.20 -5.50 5.69
N THR A 155 -10.03 -5.75 6.68
CA THR A 155 -11.44 -6.11 6.47
C THR A 155 -12.28 -4.85 6.20
N THR A 156 -13.42 -5.01 5.53
CA THR A 156 -14.39 -3.90 5.32
C THR A 156 -14.87 -3.33 6.65
N ALA A 157 -15.14 -4.18 7.63
CA ALA A 157 -15.53 -3.75 8.98
C ALA A 157 -14.47 -2.88 9.67
N THR A 158 -13.17 -3.11 9.44
CA THR A 158 -12.12 -2.23 9.96
C THR A 158 -12.15 -0.86 9.29
N VAL A 159 -12.44 -0.80 7.98
CA VAL A 159 -12.55 0.46 7.24
C VAL A 159 -13.77 1.26 7.71
N GLU A 160 -14.94 0.61 7.84
CA GLU A 160 -16.17 1.23 8.35
C GLU A 160 -15.98 1.75 9.78
N ALA A 161 -15.39 0.94 10.67
CA ALA A 161 -15.12 1.36 12.04
C ALA A 161 -14.14 2.55 12.13
N ALA A 162 -13.18 2.66 11.20
CA ALA A 162 -12.29 3.81 11.14
C ALA A 162 -13.05 5.08 10.72
N LEU A 163 -13.94 4.97 9.73
CA LEU A 163 -14.81 6.07 9.30
C LEU A 163 -15.75 6.53 10.42
N ASP A 164 -16.39 5.61 11.13
CA ASP A 164 -17.28 5.94 12.26
C ASP A 164 -16.56 6.72 13.34
N ARG A 165 -15.30 6.36 13.62
CA ARG A 165 -14.45 7.08 14.59
C ARG A 165 -14.04 8.46 14.09
N LEU A 166 -13.65 8.58 12.83
CA LEU A 166 -13.32 9.87 12.21
C LEU A 166 -14.54 10.81 12.19
N ALA A 167 -15.74 10.27 12.02
CA ALA A 167 -16.98 11.03 12.04
C ALA A 167 -17.25 11.75 13.38
N THR A 168 -16.70 11.25 14.49
CA THR A 168 -16.83 11.91 15.81
C THR A 168 -16.04 13.22 15.91
N LEU A 169 -15.17 13.49 14.94
CA LEU A 169 -14.35 14.69 14.91
C LEU A 169 -14.94 15.83 14.06
N VAL A 170 -16.03 15.56 13.33
CA VAL A 170 -16.73 16.53 12.46
C VAL A 170 -17.95 17.09 13.18
#